data_AF-K1SJ60-F1
#
_entry.id   AF-K1SJ60-F1
#
_cell.length_a   1.000
_cell.length_b   1.000
_cell.length_c   1.000
_cell.angle_alpha   90.00
_cell.angle_beta   90.00
_cell.angle_gamma   90.00
#
_symmetry.space_group_name_H-M   'P 1'
#
loop_
_entity.id
_entity.type
_entity.pdbx_description
1 polymer ?
#
loop_
_entity_poly.entity_id
_entity_poly.type
_entity_poly.pdbx_seq_one_letter_code
_entity_poly.pdbx_strand_id
1 'polypeptide(L)'
;MSFVISRGNKLTFDISHDARLIDAADYPVSDIAGLLGFVGGLHAGNYDITRVFIDGLYKIIGGKDAAKAEEFLVALDAFSSKHSVNFTVSLSEEPESATEGMKRFL
;
A
#
# COMPACT_ATOMS: atom_id res chain seq x y z
N MET A 1 -10.63 -8.54 -8.20
CA MET A 1 -10.99 -8.26 -6.80
C MET A 1 -10.15 -7.11 -6.28
N SER A 2 -10.70 -6.23 -5.43
CA SER A 2 -9.96 -5.07 -4.89
C SER A 2 -9.79 -5.18 -3.38
N PHE A 3 -8.65 -4.73 -2.86
CA PHE A 3 -8.37 -4.65 -1.42
C PHE A 3 -7.92 -3.24 -1.02
N VAL A 4 -8.27 -2.82 0.18
CA VAL A 4 -7.82 -1.57 0.82
C VAL A 4 -7.11 -1.93 2.11
N ILE A 5 -5.85 -1.55 2.26
CA ILE A 5 -5.05 -1.73 3.47
C ILE A 5 -4.93 -0.35 4.12
N SER A 6 -5.35 -0.22 5.38
CA SER A 6 -5.27 1.03 6.13
C SER A 6 -4.92 0.76 7.59
N ARG A 7 -4.48 1.77 8.35
CA ARG A 7 -4.25 1.64 9.79
C ARG A 7 -5.10 2.63 10.57
N GLY A 8 -6.14 2.13 11.25
CA GLY A 8 -7.05 2.90 12.12
C GLY A 8 -8.46 3.15 11.57
N ASN A 9 -9.38 3.48 12.49
CA ASN A 9 -10.84 3.47 12.36
C ASN A 9 -11.51 4.51 11.44
N LYS A 10 -10.97 4.84 10.24
CA LYS A 10 -11.53 5.94 9.42
C LYS A 10 -12.05 5.62 8.02
N LEU A 11 -12.10 4.36 7.59
CA LEU A 11 -12.57 4.04 6.22
C LEU A 11 -13.80 3.14 6.13
N THR A 12 -14.54 2.95 7.22
CA THR A 12 -15.73 2.08 7.22
C THR A 12 -16.94 2.62 6.45
N PHE A 13 -16.90 3.85 5.91
CA PHE A 13 -18.12 4.53 5.44
C PHE A 13 -18.23 4.78 3.93
N ASP A 14 -17.19 4.59 3.11
CA ASP A 14 -17.28 4.92 1.67
C ASP A 14 -16.43 4.01 0.74
N ILE A 15 -16.10 2.81 1.20
CA ILE A 15 -15.46 1.82 0.32
C ILE A 15 -16.56 1.18 -0.52
N SER A 16 -16.45 1.33 -1.85
CA SER A 16 -17.33 0.63 -2.80
C SER A 16 -17.45 -0.84 -2.41
N HIS A 17 -18.66 -1.40 -2.55
CA HIS A 17 -19.02 -2.77 -2.16
C HIS A 17 -18.12 -3.86 -2.81
N ASP A 18 -17.28 -3.48 -3.78
CA ASP A 18 -16.33 -4.31 -4.52
C ASP A 18 -14.93 -4.42 -3.89
N ALA A 19 -14.65 -3.68 -2.82
CA ALA A 19 -13.32 -3.66 -2.19
C ALA A 19 -13.36 -4.15 -0.74
N ARG A 20 -12.44 -5.06 -0.40
CA ARG A 20 -12.28 -5.59 0.96
C ARG A 20 -11.33 -4.71 1.78
N LEU A 21 -11.80 -4.17 2.89
CA LEU A 21 -10.99 -3.43 3.85
C LEU A 21 -10.20 -4.39 4.74
N ILE A 22 -8.91 -4.09 4.94
CA ILE A 22 -7.99 -4.74 5.86
C ILE A 22 -7.45 -3.66 6.79
N ASP A 23 -7.60 -3.86 8.11
CA ASP A 23 -6.90 -3.06 9.11
C ASP A 23 -5.51 -3.65 9.35
N ALA A 24 -4.47 -2.92 8.97
CA ALA A 24 -3.08 -3.30 9.18
C ALA A 24 -2.72 -3.41 10.67
N ALA A 25 -3.53 -2.84 11.58
CA ALA A 25 -3.33 -2.99 13.03
C ALA A 25 -3.60 -4.41 13.53
N ASP A 26 -4.40 -5.21 12.81
CA ASP A 26 -4.72 -6.60 13.17
C ASP A 26 -3.60 -7.59 12.81
N TYR A 27 -2.59 -7.12 12.05
CA TYR A 27 -1.50 -7.94 11.55
C TYR A 27 -0.16 -7.40 12.07
N PRO A 28 0.88 -8.25 12.16
CA PRO A 28 2.23 -7.84 12.58
C PRO A 28 2.95 -7.08 11.46
N VAL A 29 2.33 -6.03 10.94
CA VAL A 29 2.87 -5.15 9.91
C VAL A 29 3.27 -3.82 10.56
N SER A 30 4.57 -3.61 10.73
CA SER A 30 5.12 -2.41 11.36
C SER A 30 6.22 -1.72 10.56
N ASP A 31 6.63 -2.29 9.43
CA ASP A 31 7.66 -1.74 8.55
C ASP A 31 7.36 -2.06 7.08
N ILE A 32 8.23 -1.56 6.19
CA ILE A 32 8.10 -1.72 4.74
C ILE A 32 8.24 -3.19 4.32
N ALA A 33 9.18 -3.93 4.91
CA ALA A 33 9.41 -5.33 4.58
C ALA A 33 8.20 -6.20 4.94
N GLY A 34 7.62 -5.97 6.13
CA GLY A 34 6.39 -6.61 6.59
C GLY A 34 5.20 -6.26 5.69
N LEU A 35 5.07 -5.00 5.26
CA LEU A 35 3.99 -4.59 4.36
C LEU A 35 4.13 -5.22 2.96
N LEU A 36 5.34 -5.28 2.41
CA LEU A 36 5.61 -5.95 1.13
C LEU A 36 5.31 -7.45 1.22
N GLY A 37 5.77 -8.11 2.28
CA GLY A 37 5.48 -9.52 2.53
C GLY A 37 3.97 -9.77 2.67
N PHE A 38 3.27 -8.86 3.35
CA PHE A 38 1.82 -8.93 3.51
C PHE A 38 1.08 -8.82 2.17
N VAL A 39 1.44 -7.84 1.33
CA VAL A 39 0.89 -7.69 -0.03
C VAL A 39 1.17 -8.93 -0.88
N GLY A 40 2.40 -9.45 -0.86
CA GLY A 40 2.77 -10.66 -1.57
C GLY A 40 1.99 -11.89 -1.09
N GLY A 41 1.77 -12.01 0.22
CA GLY A 41 0.96 -13.07 0.83
C GLY A 41 -0.52 -12.98 0.43
N LEU A 42 -1.11 -11.78 0.42
CA LEU A 42 -2.49 -11.58 -0.04
C LEU A 42 -2.67 -12.03 -1.48
N HIS A 43 -1.77 -11.62 -2.37
CA HIS A 43 -1.79 -12.03 -3.77
C HIS A 43 -1.56 -13.53 -3.95
N ALA A 44 -0.60 -14.13 -3.23
CA ALA A 44 -0.34 -15.57 -3.30
C ALA A 44 -1.52 -16.41 -2.79
N GLY A 45 -2.27 -15.89 -1.80
CA GLY A 45 -3.49 -16.51 -1.30
C GLY A 45 -4.72 -16.30 -2.18
N ASN A 46 -4.70 -15.28 -3.05
CA ASN A 46 -5.80 -14.97 -3.97
C ASN A 46 -5.28 -14.26 -5.24
N TYR A 47 -5.08 -15.02 -6.30
CA TYR A 47 -4.60 -14.52 -7.59
C TYR A 47 -5.64 -13.67 -8.35
N ASP A 48 -6.91 -13.64 -7.92
CA ASP A 48 -7.94 -12.77 -8.51
C ASP A 48 -7.82 -11.30 -8.03
N ILE A 49 -6.84 -11.00 -7.17
CA ILE A 49 -6.53 -9.64 -6.74
C ILE A 49 -5.90 -8.88 -7.91
N THR A 50 -6.56 -7.81 -8.33
CA THR A 50 -6.10 -6.97 -9.45
C THR A 50 -5.81 -5.53 -9.04
N ARG A 51 -6.31 -5.11 -7.87
CA ARG A 51 -6.13 -3.75 -7.35
C ARG A 51 -5.92 -3.78 -5.83
N VAL A 52 -4.87 -3.09 -5.37
CA VAL A 52 -4.57 -2.91 -3.95
C VAL A 52 -4.37 -1.44 -3.65
N PHE A 53 -5.20 -0.90 -2.76
CA PHE A 53 -5.07 0.45 -2.23
C PHE A 53 -4.39 0.39 -0.87
N ILE A 54 -3.38 1.24 -0.65
CA ILE A 54 -2.66 1.36 0.61
C ILE A 54 -2.90 2.78 1.12
N ASP A 55 -3.76 2.93 2.11
CA ASP A 55 -4.12 4.22 2.67
C ASP A 55 -3.26 4.57 3.90
N GLY A 56 -2.48 5.64 3.77
CA GLY A 56 -1.68 6.21 4.83
C GLY A 56 -0.43 5.40 5.12
N LEU A 57 0.46 5.25 4.14
CA LEU A 57 1.69 4.45 4.27
C LEU A 57 2.48 4.77 5.55
N TYR A 58 2.69 6.05 5.85
CA TYR A 58 3.43 6.50 7.04
C TYR A 58 2.77 6.10 8.36
N LYS A 59 1.44 5.97 8.39
CA LYS A 59 0.74 5.44 9.57
C LYS A 59 1.00 3.95 9.71
N ILE A 60 0.96 3.21 8.60
CA ILE A 60 1.20 1.76 8.59
C ILE A 60 2.62 1.43 9.08
N ILE A 61 3.64 2.12 8.57
CA ILE A 61 5.04 1.86 8.93
C ILE A 61 5.53 2.60 10.19
N GLY A 62 4.63 3.33 10.87
CA GLY A 62 4.92 3.98 12.16
C GLY A 62 5.83 5.21 12.10
N GLY A 63 6.01 5.84 10.94
CA GLY A 63 6.84 7.03 10.80
C GLY A 63 6.91 7.58 9.37
N LYS A 64 7.26 8.87 9.25
CA LYS A 64 7.59 9.48 7.96
C LYS A 64 9.04 9.18 7.60
N ASP A 65 9.23 8.44 6.51
CA ASP A 65 10.54 8.11 5.95
C ASP A 65 10.41 8.02 4.42
N ALA A 66 10.80 9.11 3.74
CA ALA A 66 10.62 9.24 2.31
C ALA A 66 11.50 8.26 1.51
N ALA A 67 12.70 7.95 2.01
CA ALA A 67 13.59 6.98 1.37
C ALA A 67 12.99 5.58 1.40
N LYS A 68 12.42 5.18 2.54
CA LYS A 68 11.70 3.91 2.68
C LYS A 68 10.41 3.87 1.87
N ALA A 69 9.68 4.99 1.78
CA ALA A 69 8.51 5.08 0.92
C ALA A 69 8.87 4.90 -0.56
N GLU A 70 9.97 5.52 -1.02
CA GLU A 70 10.47 5.34 -2.38
C GLU A 70 10.87 3.88 -2.65
N GLU A 71 11.64 3.26 -1.75
CA GLU A 71 12.02 1.84 -1.86
C GLU A 71 10.79 0.94 -1.99
N PHE A 72 9.75 1.23 -1.22
CA PHE A 72 8.48 0.51 -1.28
C PHE A 72 7.74 0.69 -2.61
N LEU A 73 7.66 1.91 -3.13
CA LEU A 73 7.04 2.16 -4.43
C LEU A 73 7.77 1.44 -5.56
N VAL A 74 9.10 1.43 -5.54
CA VAL A 74 9.92 0.68 -6.51
C VAL A 74 9.67 -0.82 -6.41
N ALA A 75 9.57 -1.36 -5.20
CA ALA A 75 9.26 -2.77 -4.99
C ALA A 75 7.84 -3.14 -5.47
N LEU A 76 6.85 -2.27 -5.24
CA LEU A 76 5.50 -2.45 -5.74
C LEU A 76 5.40 -2.38 -7.26
N ASP A 77 6.17 -1.49 -7.90
CA ASP A 77 6.23 -1.39 -9.37
C ASP A 77 6.80 -2.66 -10.01
N ALA A 78 7.87 -3.20 -9.43
CA ALA A 78 8.44 -4.49 -9.83
C ALA A 78 7.43 -5.63 -9.64
N PHE A 79 6.67 -5.62 -8.53
CA PHE A 79 5.62 -6.61 -8.27
C PHE A 79 4.46 -6.49 -9.28
N SER A 80 3.98 -5.27 -9.53
CA SER A 80 2.92 -4.94 -10.48
C SER A 80 3.25 -5.48 -11.87
N SER A 81 4.47 -5.17 -12.35
CA SER A 81 4.96 -5.61 -13.66
C SER A 81 4.99 -7.13 -13.81
N LYS A 82 5.22 -7.86 -12.72
CA LYS A 82 5.28 -9.33 -12.73
C LYS A 82 3.91 -10.00 -12.61
N HIS A 83 2.99 -9.39 -11.86
CA HIS A 83 1.75 -10.05 -11.42
C HIS A 83 0.46 -9.41 -11.94
N SER A 84 0.54 -8.37 -12.77
CA SER A 84 -0.64 -7.64 -13.31
C SER A 84 -1.57 -7.11 -12.20
N VAL A 85 -0.98 -6.64 -11.10
CA VAL A 85 -1.69 -6.05 -9.95
C VAL A 85 -1.39 -4.57 -9.90
N ASN A 86 -2.44 -3.75 -9.89
CA ASN A 86 -2.28 -2.30 -9.79
C ASN A 86 -2.28 -1.86 -8.33
N PHE A 87 -1.30 -1.03 -7.96
CA PHE A 87 -1.19 -0.44 -6.63
C PHE A 87 -1.54 1.04 -6.65
N THR A 88 -2.20 1.50 -5.60
CA THR A 88 -2.41 2.92 -5.34
C THR A 88 -2.07 3.18 -3.89
N VAL A 89 -1.10 4.06 -3.64
CA VAL A 89 -0.57 4.33 -2.30
C VAL A 89 -0.81 5.79 -1.95
N SER A 90 -1.43 6.05 -0.80
CA SER A 90 -1.60 7.41 -0.27
C SER A 90 -0.50 7.72 0.76
N LEU A 91 0.10 8.89 0.61
CA LEU A 91 1.17 9.42 1.44
C LEU A 91 0.72 10.76 2.00
N SER A 92 0.92 10.99 3.30
CA SER A 92 0.62 12.29 3.93
C SER A 92 1.79 13.26 3.72
N GLU A 93 2.03 13.62 2.45
CA GLU A 93 3.12 14.47 2.02
C GLU A 93 2.72 15.28 0.78
N GLU A 94 3.25 16.49 0.67
CA GLU A 94 3.03 17.34 -0.51
C GLU A 94 3.88 16.82 -1.69
N PRO A 95 3.37 16.86 -2.94
CA PRO A 95 4.11 16.45 -4.14
C PRO A 95 5.50 17.10 -4.26
N GLU A 96 5.64 18.33 -3.79
CA GLU A 96 6.87 19.13 -3.79
C GLU A 96 7.93 18.57 -2.83
N SER A 97 7.51 17.87 -1.77
CA SER A 97 8.37 17.23 -0.78
C SER A 97 8.72 15.78 -1.14
N ALA A 98 8.05 15.21 -2.14
CA ALA A 98 8.34 13.87 -2.63
C ALA A 98 9.75 13.81 -3.28
N THR A 99 10.44 12.70 -3.08
CA THR A 99 11.74 12.47 -3.72
C THR A 99 11.60 12.36 -5.24
N GLU A 100 12.69 12.57 -5.98
CA GLU A 100 12.68 12.42 -7.45
C GLU A 100 12.25 11.01 -7.90
N GLY A 101 12.52 9.97 -7.11
CA GLY A 101 12.04 8.62 -7.39
C GLY A 101 10.53 8.47 -7.20
N MET A 102 9.96 9.10 -6.17
CA MET A 102 8.52 9.10 -5.91
C MET A 102 7.74 9.85 -7.01
N LYS A 103 8.29 10.94 -7.55
CA LYS A 103 7.66 11.74 -8.62
C LYS A 103 7.36 10.96 -9.89
N ARG A 104 8.01 9.81 -10.10
CA ARG A 104 7.74 8.93 -11.25
C ARG A 104 6.37 8.22 -11.16
N PHE A 105 5.78 8.22 -9.97
CA PHE A 105 4.52 7.54 -9.66
C PHE A 105 3.37 8.52 -9.40
N LEU A 106 3.59 9.83 -9.60
CA LEU A 106 2.59 10.90 -9.43
C LEU A 106 1.82 11.18 -10.73
#